data_AF-A0A2Z3GNB9-F1
#
_entry.id   AF-A0A2Z3GNB9-F1
#
_cell.length_a   1.000
_cell.length_b   1.000
_cell.length_c   1.000
_cell.angle_alpha   90.00
_cell.angle_beta   90.00
_cell.angle_gamma   90.00
#
_symmetry.space_group_name_H-M   'P 1'
#
loop_
_entity.id
_entity.type
_entity.pdbx_description
1 polymer ?
#
loop_
_entity_poly.entity_id
_entity_poly.type
_entity_poly.pdbx_seq_one_letter_code
_entity_poly.pdbx_strand_id
1 'polypeptide(L)'
;MQGNTGSSAPALTYRLAGRVFDPEGNPLPGATLLVKGTSQVVSTDAAGNFTLELPTRTPNTLVAGYGGCEDLTLPLGPNQLQLNVHLRPILADGLAHALRVGDLAPDFDLPTTAGTTFKLSEHRGHPVVLYFYPKDGSSGCTKEACSFRDQYQDFAALGAEVIGISSDSERSHRQFTAKYDLPFPLLSDNGGQLRKKYAVPRAALGLLPGRVTYVLDGEGRVRYVFNSLSEANEHVINAKFILSTL
;
A
#
# COMPACT_ATOMS: atom_id res chain seq x y z
N MET A 1 -6.75 42.82 28.10
CA MET A 1 -6.20 41.50 28.48
C MET A 1 -7.35 40.53 28.61
N GLN A 2 -7.33 39.44 27.85
CA GLN A 2 -7.74 38.09 28.28
C GLN A 2 -7.57 37.17 27.07
N GLY A 3 -6.44 36.45 27.07
CA GLY A 3 -6.15 35.41 26.10
C GLY A 3 -6.98 34.18 26.41
N ASN A 4 -7.63 33.65 25.39
CA ASN A 4 -8.29 32.36 25.46
C ASN A 4 -7.31 31.29 24.93
N THR A 5 -6.37 30.86 25.76
CA THR A 5 -5.57 29.67 25.48
C THR A 5 -6.40 28.46 25.85
N GLY A 6 -7.14 27.93 24.86
CA GLY A 6 -7.78 26.62 24.95
C GLY A 6 -6.72 25.54 25.05
N SER A 7 -6.23 25.28 26.27
CA SER A 7 -5.41 24.12 26.58
C SER A 7 -6.32 22.90 26.57
N SER A 8 -6.50 22.25 25.41
CA SER A 8 -7.11 20.93 25.35
C SER A 8 -6.24 19.96 26.15
N ALA A 9 -6.78 19.38 27.22
CA ALA A 9 -6.10 18.32 27.95
C ALA A 9 -5.65 17.22 26.96
N PRO A 10 -4.43 16.65 27.10
CA PRO A 10 -3.96 15.60 26.20
C PRO A 10 -4.97 14.45 26.18
N ALA A 11 -5.31 13.97 24.99
CA ALA A 11 -6.20 12.84 24.83
C ALA A 11 -5.62 11.65 25.61
N LEU A 12 -6.43 11.05 26.49
CA LEU A 12 -6.02 9.87 27.25
C LEU A 12 -5.78 8.70 26.28
N THR A 13 -4.56 8.18 26.26
CA THR A 13 -4.17 7.02 25.44
C THR A 13 -3.87 5.78 26.30
N TYR A 14 -3.89 4.61 25.69
CA TYR A 14 -3.44 3.35 26.26
C TYR A 14 -2.51 2.62 25.28
N ARG A 15 -1.60 1.80 25.79
CA ARG A 15 -0.67 1.02 24.98
C ARG A 15 -1.26 -0.35 24.67
N LEU A 16 -1.39 -0.66 23.38
CA LEU A 16 -1.67 -2.01 22.88
C LEU A 16 -0.36 -2.63 22.39
N ALA A 17 0.02 -3.78 22.92
CA ALA A 17 1.13 -4.58 22.41
C ALA A 17 0.60 -5.87 21.78
N GLY A 18 1.38 -6.48 20.90
CA GLY A 18 0.92 -7.69 20.25
C GLY A 18 1.93 -8.29 19.29
N ARG A 19 1.50 -9.38 18.64
CA ARG A 19 2.29 -10.08 17.62
C ARG A 19 1.46 -10.41 16.40
N VAL A 20 2.09 -10.39 15.23
CA VAL A 20 1.48 -10.80 13.96
C VAL A 20 2.11 -12.11 13.48
N PHE A 21 1.27 -13.04 13.05
CA PHE A 21 1.66 -14.38 12.62
C PHE A 21 1.02 -14.75 11.27
N ASP A 22 1.65 -15.68 10.57
CA ASP A 22 1.03 -16.43 9.48
C ASP A 22 0.08 -17.54 10.03
N PRO A 23 -0.65 -18.28 9.17
CA PRO A 23 -1.52 -19.37 9.63
C PRO A 23 -0.76 -20.53 10.28
N GLU A 24 0.50 -20.73 9.90
CA GLU A 24 1.38 -21.75 10.46
C GLU A 24 1.94 -21.35 11.83
N GLY A 25 1.72 -20.10 12.27
CA GLY A 25 2.14 -19.57 13.56
C GLY A 25 3.54 -18.96 13.56
N ASN A 26 4.16 -18.78 12.41
CA ASN A 26 5.46 -18.10 12.30
C ASN A 26 5.26 -16.57 12.42
N PRO A 27 6.19 -15.86 13.08
CA PRO A 27 6.12 -14.41 13.18
C PRO A 27 6.26 -13.75 11.80
N LEU A 28 5.49 -12.69 11.56
CA LEU A 28 5.54 -11.91 10.33
C LEU A 28 6.27 -10.59 10.58
N PRO A 29 7.57 -10.47 10.21
CA PRO A 29 8.33 -9.23 10.35
C PRO A 29 7.96 -8.23 9.24
N GLY A 30 7.80 -6.95 9.58
CA GLY A 30 7.38 -5.92 8.61
C GLY A 30 5.88 -5.92 8.26
N ALA A 31 5.05 -6.71 8.97
CA ALA A 31 3.60 -6.57 8.90
C ALA A 31 3.19 -5.18 9.38
N THR A 32 2.34 -4.52 8.60
CA THR A 32 1.89 -3.16 8.88
C THR A 32 0.60 -3.19 9.68
N LEU A 33 0.53 -2.35 10.71
CA LEU A 33 -0.64 -2.14 11.53
C LEU A 33 -1.03 -0.68 11.49
N LEU A 34 -2.25 -0.39 11.02
CA LEU A 34 -2.84 0.93 10.93
C LEU A 34 -4.07 1.03 11.82
N VAL A 35 -4.23 2.14 12.52
CA VAL A 35 -5.42 2.40 13.36
C VAL A 35 -6.29 3.42 12.65
N LYS A 36 -7.44 2.98 12.13
CA LYS A 36 -8.36 3.84 11.37
C LYS A 36 -8.80 5.04 12.22
N GLY A 37 -8.83 6.22 11.59
CA GLY A 37 -9.17 7.49 12.25
C GLY A 37 -8.01 8.10 13.04
N THR A 38 -6.81 7.52 12.98
CA THR A 38 -5.58 8.10 13.53
C THR A 38 -4.48 8.12 12.47
N SER A 39 -3.42 8.88 12.71
CA SER A 39 -2.21 8.88 11.88
C SER A 39 -1.19 7.80 12.30
N GLN A 40 -1.58 6.83 13.14
CA GLN A 40 -0.67 5.82 13.63
C GLN A 40 -0.58 4.63 12.68
N VAL A 41 0.65 4.38 12.23
CA VAL A 41 1.05 3.22 11.45
C VAL A 41 2.34 2.69 12.05
N VAL A 42 2.39 1.40 12.35
CA VAL A 42 3.60 0.73 12.84
C VAL A 42 3.86 -0.53 12.03
N SER A 43 5.12 -0.95 11.98
CA SER A 43 5.52 -2.22 11.40
C SER A 43 6.03 -3.16 12.49
N THR A 44 5.82 -4.46 12.32
CA THR A 44 6.34 -5.46 13.25
C THR A 44 7.85 -5.62 13.16
N ASP A 45 8.49 -5.95 14.29
CA ASP A 45 9.91 -6.29 14.36
C ASP A 45 10.22 -7.70 13.80
N ALA A 46 11.49 -8.12 13.87
CA ALA A 46 11.95 -9.44 13.42
C ALA A 46 11.22 -10.62 14.10
N ALA A 47 10.68 -10.42 15.30
CA ALA A 47 9.92 -11.41 16.05
C ALA A 47 8.40 -11.24 15.88
N GLY A 48 7.96 -10.39 14.95
CA GLY A 48 6.56 -10.12 14.67
C GLY A 48 5.88 -9.22 15.71
N ASN A 49 6.62 -8.60 16.63
CA ASN A 49 6.03 -7.79 17.70
C ASN A 49 5.67 -6.39 17.21
N PHE A 50 4.60 -5.82 17.76
CA PHE A 50 4.22 -4.42 17.57
C PHE A 50 3.80 -3.75 18.88
N THR A 51 3.75 -2.42 18.84
CA THR A 51 3.19 -1.57 19.90
C THR A 51 2.45 -0.41 19.25
N LEU A 52 1.25 -0.09 19.75
CA LEU A 52 0.42 1.04 19.33
C LEU A 52 -0.03 1.87 20.55
N GLU A 53 -0.23 3.17 20.38
CA GLU A 53 -0.75 4.08 21.41
C GLU A 53 -2.16 4.57 21.08
N LEU A 54 -3.19 3.93 21.61
CA LEU A 54 -4.56 4.12 21.16
C LEU A 54 -5.33 5.10 22.04
N PRO A 55 -6.22 5.95 21.50
CA PRO A 55 -7.10 6.80 22.30
C PRO A 55 -8.12 5.96 23.07
N THR A 56 -8.39 6.32 24.33
CA THR A 56 -9.27 5.57 25.26
C THR A 56 -10.76 5.82 25.06
N ARG A 57 -11.17 6.87 24.34
CA ARG A 57 -12.57 7.34 24.28
C ARG A 57 -13.31 6.99 22.99
N THR A 58 -12.66 6.31 22.04
CA THR A 58 -13.26 5.95 20.76
C THR A 58 -13.05 4.46 20.46
N PRO A 59 -14.05 3.75 19.90
CA PRO A 59 -13.81 2.43 19.36
C PRO A 59 -12.76 2.55 18.25
N ASN A 60 -11.63 1.87 18.45
CA ASN A 60 -10.53 1.86 17.50
C ASN A 60 -10.73 0.68 16.54
N THR A 61 -10.43 0.88 15.26
CA THR A 61 -10.40 -0.21 14.28
C THR A 61 -8.98 -0.39 13.81
N LEU A 62 -8.44 -1.59 13.98
CA LEU A 62 -7.10 -1.95 13.52
C LEU A 62 -7.21 -2.60 12.15
N VAL A 63 -6.34 -2.20 11.23
CA VAL A 63 -6.08 -2.88 9.96
C VAL A 63 -4.68 -3.44 10.04
N ALA A 64 -4.55 -4.75 9.92
CA ALA A 64 -3.26 -5.43 9.82
C ALA A 64 -3.10 -5.96 8.40
N GLY A 65 -1.98 -5.62 7.76
CA GLY A 65 -1.66 -6.02 6.40
C GLY A 65 -0.24 -6.59 6.33
N TYR A 66 -0.07 -7.58 5.46
CA TYR A 66 1.24 -8.16 5.16
C TYR A 66 1.25 -8.67 3.73
N GLY A 67 2.37 -8.48 3.02
CA GLY A 67 2.51 -8.90 1.63
C GLY A 67 2.14 -10.38 1.45
N GLY A 68 1.14 -10.64 0.61
CA GLY A 68 0.62 -11.99 0.39
C GLY A 68 -0.49 -12.45 1.31
N CYS A 69 -0.94 -11.60 2.23
CA CYS A 69 -2.05 -11.90 3.12
C CYS A 69 -3.25 -11.01 2.84
N GLU A 70 -4.44 -11.52 3.13
CA GLU A 70 -5.66 -10.74 3.18
C GLU A 70 -5.55 -9.76 4.35
N ASP A 71 -5.77 -8.47 4.06
CA ASP A 71 -5.80 -7.45 5.10
C ASP A 71 -6.90 -7.79 6.12
N LEU A 72 -6.52 -7.86 7.39
CA LEU A 72 -7.44 -8.15 8.48
C LEU A 72 -7.87 -6.83 9.12
N THR A 73 -9.16 -6.52 9.02
CA THR A 73 -9.77 -5.40 9.74
C THR A 73 -10.49 -5.94 10.97
N LEU A 74 -10.14 -5.43 12.16
CA LEU A 74 -10.72 -5.89 13.42
C LEU A 74 -11.05 -4.71 14.34
N PRO A 75 -12.24 -4.72 14.97
CA PRO A 75 -12.56 -3.77 16.02
C PRO A 75 -11.73 -4.09 17.27
N LEU A 76 -11.19 -3.06 17.92
CA LEU A 76 -10.47 -3.19 19.18
C LEU A 76 -11.42 -2.93 20.35
N GLY A 77 -11.33 -3.76 21.37
CA GLY A 77 -12.06 -3.55 22.62
C GLY A 77 -11.54 -2.33 23.39
N PRO A 78 -12.36 -1.73 24.26
CA PRO A 78 -11.91 -0.65 25.12
C PRO A 78 -10.77 -1.15 26.03
N ASN A 79 -9.67 -0.40 26.08
CA ASN A 79 -8.49 -0.70 26.92
C ASN A 79 -7.88 -2.10 26.70
N GLN A 80 -8.00 -2.66 25.50
CA GLN A 80 -7.35 -3.92 25.16
C GLN A 80 -5.82 -3.77 25.18
N LEU A 81 -5.12 -4.45 26.08
CA LEU A 81 -3.66 -4.27 26.24
C LEU A 81 -2.82 -5.23 25.39
N GLN A 82 -3.42 -6.33 24.93
CA GLN A 82 -2.74 -7.40 24.18
C GLN A 82 -3.59 -7.86 22.98
N LEU A 83 -2.93 -8.20 21.88
CA LEU A 83 -3.58 -8.73 20.68
C LEU A 83 -2.61 -9.59 19.88
N ASN A 84 -3.04 -10.82 19.55
CA ASN A 84 -2.37 -11.62 18.52
C ASN A 84 -3.19 -11.55 17.24
N VAL A 85 -2.50 -11.28 16.14
CA VAL A 85 -3.07 -11.14 14.81
C VAL A 85 -2.59 -12.33 13.97
N HIS A 86 -3.51 -13.09 13.39
CA HIS A 86 -3.18 -14.13 12.42
C HIS A 86 -3.67 -13.68 11.05
N LEU A 87 -2.73 -13.42 10.15
CA LEU A 87 -3.04 -13.02 8.79
C LEU A 87 -3.21 -14.25 7.91
N ARG A 88 -4.22 -14.23 7.06
CA ARG A 88 -4.51 -15.34 6.16
C ARG A 88 -3.81 -15.10 4.84
N PRO A 89 -3.08 -16.07 4.27
CA PRO A 89 -2.49 -15.95 2.96
C PRO A 89 -3.61 -15.83 1.94
N ILE A 90 -3.37 -15.01 0.93
CA ILE A 90 -4.23 -14.98 -0.24
C ILE A 90 -3.88 -16.22 -1.02
N LEU A 91 -4.80 -17.18 -1.04
CA LEU A 91 -4.65 -18.40 -1.83
C LEU A 91 -4.64 -18.01 -3.31
N ALA A 92 -3.43 -17.85 -3.85
CA ALA A 92 -3.19 -17.92 -5.28
C ALA A 92 -2.58 -19.30 -5.55
N ASP A 93 -3.27 -20.11 -6.33
CA ASP A 93 -2.79 -21.42 -6.77
C ASP A 93 -1.33 -21.34 -7.26
N GLY A 94 -0.41 -21.89 -6.48
CA GLY A 94 0.90 -22.35 -6.93
C GLY A 94 1.89 -21.33 -7.51
N LEU A 95 1.81 -20.04 -7.18
CA LEU A 95 2.82 -19.05 -7.60
C LEU A 95 3.70 -18.59 -6.43
N ALA A 96 4.97 -18.31 -6.77
CA ALA A 96 6.03 -17.84 -5.90
C ALA A 96 5.55 -16.80 -4.86
N HIS A 97 6.09 -16.94 -3.65
CA HIS A 97 5.85 -16.11 -2.47
C HIS A 97 5.50 -14.67 -2.82
N ALA A 98 4.34 -14.20 -2.37
CA ALA A 98 3.95 -12.82 -2.53
C ALA A 98 5.03 -11.88 -2.00
N LEU A 99 5.31 -10.80 -2.73
CA LEU A 99 6.33 -9.82 -2.36
C LEU A 99 6.01 -9.20 -0.99
N ARG A 100 7.00 -9.25 -0.10
CA ARG A 100 6.93 -8.74 1.27
C ARG A 100 7.87 -7.57 1.46
N VAL A 101 7.67 -6.84 2.55
CA VAL A 101 8.61 -5.82 3.00
C VAL A 101 9.98 -6.47 3.23
N GLY A 102 11.03 -5.84 2.70
CA GLY A 102 12.41 -6.31 2.73
C GLY A 102 12.86 -7.04 1.45
N ASP A 103 11.93 -7.59 0.68
CA ASP A 103 12.24 -8.30 -0.56
C ASP A 103 12.76 -7.34 -1.64
N LEU A 104 13.63 -7.82 -2.52
CA LEU A 104 13.96 -7.09 -3.75
C LEU A 104 12.81 -7.24 -4.75
N ALA A 105 12.31 -6.11 -5.25
CA ALA A 105 11.28 -6.12 -6.28
C ALA A 105 11.82 -6.77 -7.57
N PRO A 106 11.09 -7.75 -8.16
CA PRO A 106 11.53 -8.40 -9.37
C PRO A 106 11.61 -7.38 -10.51
N ASP A 107 12.75 -7.35 -11.21
CA ASP A 107 12.94 -6.41 -12.32
C ASP A 107 11.93 -6.69 -13.45
N PHE A 108 11.58 -5.67 -14.21
CA PHE A 108 10.69 -5.78 -15.36
C PHE A 108 10.90 -4.64 -16.33
N ASP A 109 10.42 -4.85 -17.55
CA ASP A 109 10.29 -3.84 -18.57
C ASP A 109 8.88 -3.91 -19.17
N LEU A 110 8.22 -2.75 -19.31
CA LEU A 110 6.88 -2.64 -19.90
C LEU A 110 6.75 -1.37 -20.73
N PRO A 111 5.88 -1.36 -21.77
CA PRO A 111 5.64 -0.18 -22.58
C PRO A 111 4.89 0.89 -21.77
N THR A 112 5.31 2.14 -21.93
CA THR A 112 4.70 3.34 -21.35
C THR A 112 3.64 3.94 -22.27
N THR A 113 2.85 4.86 -21.74
CA THR A 113 1.92 5.69 -22.53
C THR A 113 2.61 6.53 -23.61
N ALA A 114 3.88 6.88 -23.42
CA ALA A 114 4.66 7.68 -24.36
C ALA A 114 5.28 6.87 -25.52
N GLY A 115 5.06 5.54 -25.56
CA GLY A 115 5.66 4.66 -26.56
C GLY A 115 7.13 4.34 -26.29
N THR A 116 7.62 4.66 -25.10
CA THR A 116 8.93 4.23 -24.59
C THR A 116 8.77 2.97 -23.75
N THR A 117 9.88 2.35 -23.34
CA THR A 117 9.90 1.25 -22.38
C THR A 117 10.32 1.79 -21.01
N PHE A 118 9.56 1.47 -19.97
CA PHE A 118 9.98 1.67 -18.59
C PHE A 118 10.68 0.40 -18.12
N LYS A 119 11.85 0.53 -17.50
CA LYS A 119 12.58 -0.60 -16.90
C LYS A 119 12.89 -0.32 -15.43
N LEU A 120 12.43 -1.17 -14.52
CA LEU A 120 12.55 -0.90 -13.08
C LEU A 120 14.01 -0.75 -12.62
N SER A 121 14.93 -1.54 -13.17
CA SER A 121 16.36 -1.45 -12.84
C SER A 121 17.02 -0.12 -13.24
N GLU A 122 16.46 0.63 -14.19
CA GLU A 122 16.98 1.95 -14.58
C GLU A 122 16.62 3.05 -13.58
N HIS A 123 15.69 2.79 -12.65
CA HIS A 123 15.25 3.71 -11.61
C HIS A 123 15.96 3.50 -10.26
N ARG A 124 17.06 2.72 -10.23
CA ARG A 124 17.87 2.60 -9.01
C ARG A 124 18.44 3.97 -8.60
N GLY A 125 18.60 4.16 -7.30
CA GLY A 125 18.95 5.44 -6.67
C GLY A 125 17.76 6.33 -6.35
N HIS A 126 16.55 6.00 -6.80
CA HIS A 126 15.32 6.75 -6.53
C HIS A 126 14.23 5.82 -5.98
N PRO A 127 13.43 6.25 -5.00
CA PRO A 127 12.24 5.51 -4.60
C PRO A 127 11.23 5.38 -5.76
N VAL A 128 10.49 4.29 -5.80
CA VAL A 128 9.47 4.04 -6.82
C VAL A 128 8.18 3.54 -6.17
N VAL A 129 7.05 4.15 -6.51
CA VAL A 129 5.71 3.69 -6.12
C VAL A 129 5.09 2.95 -7.29
N LEU A 130 4.90 1.64 -7.16
CA LEU A 130 4.21 0.82 -8.16
C LEU A 130 2.78 0.55 -7.67
N TYR A 131 1.77 1.07 -8.35
CA TYR A 131 0.37 0.77 -8.01
C TYR A 131 -0.32 -0.01 -9.13
N PHE A 132 -0.71 -1.24 -8.81
CA PHE A 132 -1.49 -2.12 -9.67
C PHE A 132 -2.96 -1.82 -9.47
N TYR A 133 -3.70 -1.59 -10.54
CA TYR A 133 -5.14 -1.31 -10.45
C TYR A 133 -5.96 -2.15 -11.45
N PRO A 134 -7.26 -2.38 -11.17
CA PRO A 134 -8.10 -3.25 -12.00
C PRO A 134 -8.29 -2.84 -13.45
N LYS A 135 -8.69 -1.58 -13.69
CA LYS A 135 -9.08 -1.10 -15.02
C LYS A 135 -9.17 0.42 -15.14
N ASP A 136 -8.65 0.96 -16.23
CA ASP A 136 -8.79 2.37 -16.63
C ASP A 136 -10.24 2.84 -16.62
N GLY A 137 -10.46 4.10 -16.23
CA GLY A 137 -11.76 4.77 -16.32
C GLY A 137 -12.86 4.25 -15.40
N SER A 138 -12.64 3.16 -14.66
CA SER A 138 -13.55 2.69 -13.62
C SER A 138 -13.55 3.65 -12.41
N SER A 139 -14.66 3.74 -11.67
CA SER A 139 -14.84 4.76 -10.62
C SER A 139 -13.74 4.72 -9.54
N GLY A 140 -13.45 3.55 -9.00
CA GLY A 140 -12.41 3.37 -7.98
C GLY A 140 -11.00 3.66 -8.48
N CYS A 141 -10.66 3.19 -9.69
CA CYS A 141 -9.31 3.41 -10.26
C CYS A 141 -9.12 4.85 -10.72
N THR A 142 -10.18 5.50 -11.22
CA THR A 142 -10.15 6.94 -11.52
C THR A 142 -9.90 7.74 -10.26
N LYS A 143 -10.56 7.40 -9.15
CA LYS A 143 -10.35 8.06 -7.86
C LYS A 143 -8.90 7.89 -7.37
N GLU A 144 -8.35 6.68 -7.43
CA GLU A 144 -6.96 6.42 -7.05
C GLU A 144 -5.97 7.21 -7.94
N ALA A 145 -6.10 7.13 -9.26
CA ALA A 145 -5.21 7.83 -10.19
C ALA A 145 -5.26 9.36 -10.03
N CYS A 146 -6.47 9.94 -9.88
CA CYS A 146 -6.61 11.37 -9.59
C CYS A 146 -6.00 11.74 -8.23
N SER A 147 -6.14 10.88 -7.21
CA SER A 147 -5.54 11.14 -5.90
C SER A 147 -4.00 11.14 -5.96
N PHE A 148 -3.39 10.24 -6.75
CA PHE A 148 -1.95 10.29 -7.02
C PHE A 148 -1.56 11.57 -7.77
N ARG A 149 -2.33 11.96 -8.80
CA ARG A 149 -2.08 13.19 -9.57
C ARG A 149 -2.08 14.41 -8.66
N ASP A 150 -3.13 14.55 -7.85
CA ASP A 150 -3.35 15.71 -7.01
C ASP A 150 -2.23 15.89 -5.96
N GLN A 151 -1.52 14.80 -5.64
CA GLN A 151 -0.40 14.79 -4.70
C GLN A 151 0.96 14.56 -5.37
N TYR A 152 1.02 14.50 -6.71
CA TYR A 152 2.22 14.07 -7.43
C TYR A 152 3.45 14.91 -7.12
N GLN A 153 3.27 16.23 -6.91
CA GLN A 153 4.36 17.12 -6.54
C GLN A 153 4.98 16.76 -5.18
N ASP A 154 4.20 16.24 -4.23
CA ASP A 154 4.74 15.77 -2.95
C ASP A 154 5.59 14.51 -3.15
N PHE A 155 5.16 13.58 -4.01
CA PHE A 155 5.95 12.39 -4.35
C PHE A 155 7.26 12.77 -5.04
N ALA A 156 7.20 13.70 -6.00
CA ALA A 156 8.37 14.22 -6.68
C ALA A 156 9.34 14.94 -5.73
N ALA A 157 8.83 15.69 -4.75
CA ALA A 157 9.64 16.35 -3.73
C ALA A 157 10.35 15.34 -2.80
N LEU A 158 9.78 14.15 -2.62
CA LEU A 158 10.40 13.01 -1.93
C LEU A 158 11.34 12.21 -2.86
N GLY A 159 11.58 12.67 -4.09
CA GLY A 159 12.43 12.01 -5.08
C GLY A 159 11.83 10.72 -5.65
N ALA A 160 10.54 10.47 -5.44
CA ALA A 160 9.88 9.24 -5.83
C ALA A 160 9.19 9.34 -7.19
N GLU A 161 9.33 8.30 -8.01
CA GLU A 161 8.55 8.14 -9.25
C GLU A 161 7.28 7.33 -8.96
N VAL A 162 6.13 7.78 -9.44
CA VAL A 162 4.84 7.07 -9.31
C VAL A 162 4.53 6.36 -10.63
N ILE A 163 4.18 5.08 -10.58
CA ILE A 163 3.92 4.27 -11.78
C ILE A 163 2.60 3.51 -11.61
N GLY A 164 1.65 3.73 -12.53
CA GLY A 164 0.41 2.95 -12.58
C GLY A 164 0.52 1.75 -13.50
N ILE A 165 -0.02 0.60 -13.10
CA ILE A 165 0.06 -0.66 -13.86
C ILE A 165 -1.31 -1.33 -13.94
N SER A 166 -1.74 -1.66 -15.15
CA SER A 166 -2.91 -2.52 -15.37
C SER A 166 -2.76 -3.36 -16.64
N SER A 167 -3.73 -4.23 -16.93
CA SER A 167 -3.75 -5.01 -18.18
C SER A 167 -4.38 -4.26 -19.36
N ASP A 168 -4.77 -2.99 -19.18
CA ASP A 168 -5.29 -2.18 -20.28
C ASP A 168 -4.19 -1.85 -21.31
N SER A 169 -4.59 -1.68 -22.58
CA SER A 169 -3.66 -1.36 -23.67
C SER A 169 -3.06 0.04 -23.53
N GLU A 170 -1.89 0.28 -24.14
CA GLU A 170 -1.28 1.63 -24.21
C GLU A 170 -2.24 2.69 -24.78
N ARG A 171 -3.13 2.31 -25.72
CA ARG A 171 -4.14 3.22 -26.27
C ARG A 171 -5.14 3.67 -25.20
N SER A 172 -5.60 2.73 -24.37
CA SER A 172 -6.47 3.04 -23.22
C SER A 172 -5.75 3.96 -22.25
N HIS A 173 -4.51 3.62 -21.91
CA HIS A 173 -3.69 4.41 -21.00
C HIS A 173 -3.45 5.83 -21.50
N ARG A 174 -3.18 6.02 -22.80
CA ARG A 174 -3.05 7.36 -23.40
C ARG A 174 -4.33 8.17 -23.26
N GLN A 175 -5.50 7.56 -23.51
CA GLN A 175 -6.79 8.23 -23.36
C GLN A 175 -7.08 8.56 -21.89
N PHE A 176 -6.77 7.65 -20.97
CA PHE A 176 -6.99 7.83 -19.55
C PHE A 176 -6.08 8.92 -18.96
N THR A 177 -4.80 8.88 -19.31
CA THR A 177 -3.79 9.91 -18.97
C THR A 177 -4.23 11.27 -19.46
N ALA A 178 -4.60 11.40 -20.74
CA ALA A 178 -5.03 12.67 -21.31
C ALA A 178 -6.36 13.17 -20.74
N LYS A 179 -7.30 12.27 -20.42
CA LYS A 179 -8.62 12.65 -19.88
C LYS A 179 -8.54 13.20 -18.46
N TYR A 180 -7.58 12.72 -17.66
CA TYR A 180 -7.45 13.08 -16.25
C TYR A 180 -6.15 13.81 -15.92
N ASP A 181 -5.40 14.26 -16.93
CA ASP A 181 -4.15 15.01 -16.79
C ASP A 181 -3.15 14.32 -15.83
N LEU A 182 -2.94 13.01 -16.02
CA LEU A 182 -2.05 12.25 -15.14
C LEU A 182 -0.58 12.60 -15.45
N PRO A 183 0.21 13.08 -14.47
CA PRO A 183 1.58 13.58 -14.68
C PRO A 183 2.64 12.48 -14.61
N PHE A 184 2.21 11.23 -14.53
CA PHE A 184 3.06 10.05 -14.36
C PHE A 184 2.71 8.98 -15.40
N PRO A 185 3.64 8.06 -15.71
CA PRO A 185 3.40 7.04 -16.71
C PRO A 185 2.46 5.94 -16.20
N LEU A 186 1.69 5.39 -17.15
CA LEU A 186 0.95 4.14 -16.97
C LEU A 186 1.58 3.06 -17.86
N LEU A 187 1.75 1.86 -17.32
CA LEU A 187 2.39 0.73 -17.97
C LEU A 187 1.38 -0.37 -18.28
N SER A 188 1.41 -0.83 -19.54
CA SER A 188 0.51 -1.89 -20.02
C SER A 188 1.09 -3.27 -19.71
N ASP A 189 0.59 -3.93 -18.67
CA ASP A 189 0.83 -5.36 -18.38
C ASP A 189 -0.14 -6.24 -19.17
N ASN A 190 -0.06 -6.13 -20.49
CA ASN A 190 -0.90 -6.92 -21.40
C ASN A 190 -0.59 -8.41 -21.23
N GLY A 191 -1.61 -9.21 -20.94
CA GLY A 191 -1.46 -10.64 -20.59
C GLY A 191 -1.22 -10.91 -19.10
N GLY A 192 -1.05 -9.88 -18.27
CA GLY A 192 -1.01 -10.00 -16.80
C GLY A 192 0.24 -10.71 -16.26
N GLN A 193 1.35 -10.67 -16.99
CA GLN A 193 2.55 -11.41 -16.65
C GLN A 193 3.31 -10.73 -15.51
N LEU A 194 3.37 -9.41 -15.48
CA LEU A 194 3.99 -8.67 -14.39
C LEU A 194 3.19 -8.84 -13.10
N ARG A 195 1.86 -8.72 -13.18
CA ARG A 195 0.96 -8.94 -12.04
C ARG A 195 1.16 -10.33 -11.41
N LYS A 196 1.32 -11.38 -12.23
CA LYS A 196 1.66 -12.73 -11.76
C LYS A 196 3.05 -12.79 -11.13
N LYS A 197 4.04 -12.14 -11.74
CA LYS A 197 5.43 -12.07 -11.24
C LYS A 197 5.51 -11.39 -9.87
N TYR A 198 4.67 -10.38 -9.65
CA TYR A 198 4.54 -9.67 -8.37
C TYR A 198 3.55 -10.36 -7.42
N ALA A 199 2.96 -11.49 -7.83
CA ALA A 199 1.95 -12.26 -7.10
C ALA A 199 0.80 -11.37 -6.58
N VAL A 200 0.41 -10.38 -7.39
CA VAL A 200 -0.68 -9.49 -7.05
C VAL A 200 -1.99 -10.27 -7.15
N PRO A 201 -2.76 -10.35 -6.06
CA PRO A 201 -3.93 -11.19 -5.96
C PRO A 201 -5.04 -10.74 -6.89
N ARG A 202 -5.96 -11.66 -7.16
CA ARG A 202 -7.28 -11.31 -7.70
C ARG A 202 -8.21 -10.93 -6.55
N ALA A 203 -9.14 -10.03 -6.80
CA ALA A 203 -10.13 -9.60 -5.83
C ALA A 203 -11.54 -10.09 -6.21
N ALA A 204 -12.50 -9.88 -5.31
CA ALA A 204 -13.90 -10.29 -5.49
C ALA A 204 -14.04 -11.77 -5.90
N LEU A 205 -13.48 -12.67 -5.07
CA LEU A 205 -13.47 -14.13 -5.32
C LEU A 205 -12.91 -14.52 -6.69
N GLY A 206 -11.89 -13.80 -7.16
CA GLY A 206 -11.24 -14.07 -8.44
C GLY A 206 -11.89 -13.38 -9.64
N LEU A 207 -12.99 -12.65 -9.47
CA LEU A 207 -13.67 -11.99 -10.59
C LEU A 207 -12.90 -10.79 -11.13
N LEU A 208 -12.22 -10.05 -10.25
CA LEU A 208 -11.54 -8.81 -10.62
C LEU A 208 -10.02 -8.92 -10.43
N PRO A 209 -9.20 -8.21 -11.24
CA PRO A 209 -7.81 -8.00 -10.86
C PRO A 209 -7.74 -7.22 -9.53
N GLY A 210 -6.77 -7.53 -8.67
CA GLY A 210 -6.60 -6.83 -7.39
C GLY A 210 -6.07 -5.40 -7.54
N ARG A 211 -6.15 -4.64 -6.45
CA ARG A 211 -5.54 -3.31 -6.32
C ARG A 211 -4.46 -3.37 -5.25
N VAL A 212 -3.21 -3.15 -5.64
CA VAL A 212 -2.07 -3.25 -4.71
C VAL A 212 -1.06 -2.16 -5.01
N THR A 213 -0.56 -1.50 -3.96
CA THR A 213 0.55 -0.55 -4.05
C THR A 213 1.78 -1.10 -3.36
N TYR A 214 2.92 -0.97 -4.03
CA TYR A 214 4.25 -1.22 -3.47
C TYR A 214 5.03 0.08 -3.41
N VAL A 215 5.72 0.33 -2.31
CA VAL A 215 6.73 1.39 -2.21
C VAL A 215 8.10 0.73 -2.21
N LEU A 216 8.95 1.12 -3.15
CA LEU A 216 10.31 0.64 -3.30
C LEU A 216 11.29 1.75 -2.90
N ASP A 217 12.37 1.42 -2.19
CA ASP A 217 13.47 2.35 -1.97
C ASP A 217 14.43 2.42 -3.18
N GLY A 218 15.48 3.25 -3.07
CA GLY A 218 16.47 3.42 -4.14
C GLY A 218 17.27 2.17 -4.50
N GLU A 219 17.32 1.15 -3.63
CA GLU A 219 17.92 -0.15 -3.96
C GLU A 219 16.93 -1.08 -4.68
N GLY A 220 15.66 -0.68 -4.78
CA GLY A 220 14.56 -1.49 -5.29
C GLY A 220 14.03 -2.49 -4.26
N ARG A 221 14.25 -2.27 -2.97
CA ARG A 221 13.66 -3.10 -1.91
C ARG A 221 12.27 -2.62 -1.59
N VAL A 222 11.36 -3.57 -1.38
CA VAL A 222 9.99 -3.29 -0.95
C VAL A 222 10.01 -2.77 0.48
N ARG A 223 9.53 -1.55 0.68
CA ARG A 223 9.39 -0.90 1.99
C ARG A 223 7.95 -0.91 2.50
N TYR A 224 7.00 -1.10 1.59
CA TYR A 224 5.60 -1.18 1.94
C TYR A 224 4.79 -1.92 0.88
N VAL A 225 3.75 -2.62 1.32
CA VAL A 225 2.75 -3.30 0.48
C VAL A 225 1.37 -2.99 1.04
N PHE A 226 0.46 -2.53 0.19
CA PHE A 226 -0.93 -2.27 0.57
C PHE A 226 -1.89 -2.88 -0.43
N ASN A 227 -2.79 -3.75 0.03
CA ASN A 227 -3.68 -4.54 -0.84
C ASN A 227 -5.14 -4.32 -0.46
N SER A 228 -5.78 -3.34 -1.10
CA SER A 228 -7.18 -3.02 -0.83
C SER A 228 -7.94 -2.67 -2.09
N LEU A 229 -9.04 -3.38 -2.38
CA LEU A 229 -9.83 -3.07 -3.57
C LEU A 229 -10.60 -1.74 -3.45
N SER A 230 -11.04 -1.39 -2.23
CA SER A 230 -11.99 -0.31 -1.95
C SER A 230 -11.34 0.97 -1.43
N GLU A 231 -10.17 0.91 -0.81
CA GLU A 231 -9.55 2.04 -0.11
C GLU A 231 -8.61 2.86 -1.01
N ALA A 232 -9.10 3.31 -2.16
CA ALA A 232 -8.33 4.01 -3.19
C ALA A 232 -7.46 5.19 -2.68
N ASN A 233 -7.91 5.93 -1.66
CA ASN A 233 -7.13 7.05 -1.12
C ASN A 233 -6.00 6.59 -0.19
N GLU A 234 -6.20 5.47 0.52
CA GLU A 234 -5.20 4.94 1.46
C GLU A 234 -3.96 4.44 0.73
N HIS A 235 -4.11 3.98 -0.53
CA HIS A 235 -2.98 3.68 -1.41
C HIS A 235 -2.04 4.89 -1.57
N VAL A 236 -2.58 6.11 -1.60
CA VAL A 236 -1.80 7.34 -1.78
C VAL A 236 -1.26 7.86 -0.46
N ILE A 237 -2.10 7.93 0.57
CA ILE A 237 -1.73 8.44 1.90
C ILE A 237 -0.60 7.59 2.49
N ASN A 238 -0.77 6.27 2.50
CA ASN A 238 0.23 5.37 3.09
C ASN A 238 1.52 5.36 2.29
N ALA A 239 1.45 5.37 0.95
CA ALA A 239 2.66 5.42 0.12
C ALA A 239 3.48 6.69 0.40
N LYS A 240 2.83 7.86 0.45
CA LYS A 240 3.49 9.14 0.76
C LYS A 240 4.09 9.14 2.17
N PHE A 241 3.36 8.62 3.15
CA PHE A 241 3.87 8.51 4.51
C PHE A 241 5.14 7.66 4.56
N ILE A 242 5.13 6.46 3.97
CA ILE A 242 6.30 5.57 3.96
C ILE A 242 7.48 6.24 3.28
N LEU A 243 7.28 6.90 2.13
CA LEU A 243 8.34 7.63 1.44
C LEU A 243 9.00 8.70 2.31
N SER A 244 8.24 9.41 3.17
CA SER A 244 8.79 10.42 4.09
C SER A 244 9.68 9.84 5.20
N THR A 245 9.72 8.51 5.34
CA THR A 245 10.52 7.79 6.33
C THR A 245 11.73 7.07 5.73
N LEU A 246 11.92 7.16 4.40
CA LEU A 246 13.04 6.50 3.69
C LEU A 246 14.35 7.28 3.81
#